data_AF-A0A7H0GX70-F1
#
_entry.id   AF-A0A7H0GX70-F1
#
_cell.length_a   1.000
_cell.length_b   1.000
_cell.length_c   1.000
_cell.angle_alpha   90.00
_cell.angle_beta   90.00
_cell.angle_gamma   90.00
#
_symmetry.space_group_name_H-M   'P 1'
#
loop_
_entity.id
_entity.type
_entity.pdbx_description
1 polymer ?
#
loop_
_entity_poly.entity_id
_entity_poly.type
_entity_poly.pdbx_seq_one_letter_code
_entity_poly.pdbx_strand_id
1 'polypeptide(L)'
;MVRYVISLVVLLAAGLGLLPVGRATAQPLPRDTTQLVFTLTDLFTHVTLRHPVARQAGLLPERAQQEIRYARGLLDPSVSSKYYGKTLGGKDYFNTWDNALKVPVWFGFDVKAGFERNVGTYVSEQIRTPESGLSYLGISVPLAQGLLIDERRAAIRQAQALAGLAEAERRGALNKLLLSAAKDYWEWSLSHQRLELLRLNAELAEVRFRAVRERVRQGDLAAIDSVEALTELQNRQAQLVQARVQWQNVTLLVSNYLWDEQNQPRELPPPPARKPYLLPPPGAHCPPTQCKRS
;
A
#
# COMPACT_ATOMS: atom_id res chain seq x y z
N MET A 1 -14.23 57.17 -20.39
CA MET A 1 -13.90 58.60 -20.61
C MET A 1 -12.87 59.02 -19.56
N VAL A 2 -11.96 59.94 -19.92
CA VAL A 2 -10.81 60.48 -19.15
C VAL A 2 -9.56 59.59 -19.26
N ARG A 3 -8.64 59.78 -20.21
CA ARG A 3 -7.76 60.89 -20.67
C ARG A 3 -6.31 60.71 -20.17
N TYR A 4 -5.48 60.27 -21.12
CA TYR A 4 -4.05 60.51 -21.35
C TYR A 4 -3.25 61.36 -20.35
N VAL A 5 -2.08 60.85 -19.94
CA VAL A 5 -0.84 61.64 -19.84
C VAL A 5 0.32 60.82 -20.41
N ILE A 6 0.98 61.43 -21.39
CA ILE A 6 2.19 60.99 -22.09
C ILE A 6 3.38 61.51 -21.28
N SER A 7 4.35 60.65 -20.97
CA SER A 7 5.71 61.10 -20.66
C SER A 7 6.72 60.23 -21.39
N LEU A 8 7.36 60.90 -22.34
CA LEU A 8 8.43 60.45 -23.22
C LEU A 8 9.75 60.53 -22.45
N VAL A 9 10.44 59.40 -22.26
CA VAL A 9 11.86 59.37 -21.90
C VAL A 9 12.58 58.48 -22.89
N VAL A 10 13.29 59.13 -23.80
CA VAL A 10 14.28 58.53 -24.69
C VAL A 10 15.54 58.30 -23.86
N LEU A 11 15.99 57.05 -23.76
CA LEU A 11 17.33 56.74 -23.27
C LEU A 11 17.99 55.79 -24.25
N LEU A 12 18.91 56.37 -25.02
CA LEU A 12 19.86 55.71 -25.89
C LEU A 12 20.73 54.77 -25.04
N ALA A 13 20.61 53.46 -25.29
CA ALA A 13 21.58 52.48 -24.82
C ALA A 13 21.98 51.61 -26.00
N ALA A 14 23.16 51.89 -26.56
CA ALA A 14 23.85 51.01 -27.48
C ALA A 14 24.24 49.72 -26.73
N GLY A 15 23.46 48.66 -26.94
CA GLY A 15 23.69 47.33 -26.39
C GLY A 15 24.12 46.37 -27.49
N LEU A 16 25.37 45.92 -27.39
CA LEU A 16 26.00 44.82 -28.14
C LEU A 16 25.00 43.69 -28.47
N GLY A 17 24.90 43.36 -29.77
CA GLY A 17 24.15 42.20 -30.24
C GLY A 17 24.81 40.89 -29.78
N LEU A 18 24.32 40.35 -28.67
CA LEU A 18 24.53 38.95 -28.29
C LEU A 18 23.49 38.11 -29.03
N LEU A 19 23.95 37.36 -30.04
CA LEU A 19 23.19 36.29 -30.67
C LEU A 19 22.66 35.33 -29.58
N PRO A 20 21.36 35.02 -29.54
CA PRO A 20 20.88 33.97 -28.66
C PRO A 20 21.41 32.64 -29.22
N VAL A 21 22.40 32.06 -28.54
CA VAL A 21 22.73 30.65 -28.70
C VAL A 21 21.47 29.89 -28.32
N GLY A 22 20.76 29.39 -29.33
CA GLY A 22 19.62 28.52 -29.15
C GLY A 22 20.06 27.37 -28.26
N ARG A 23 19.58 27.35 -27.01
CA ARG A 23 19.62 26.14 -26.21
C ARG A 23 18.75 25.14 -26.95
N ALA A 24 19.39 24.20 -27.64
CA ALA A 24 18.76 22.96 -28.01
C ALA A 24 18.30 22.31 -26.71
N THR A 25 17.05 22.57 -26.32
CA THR A 25 16.35 21.69 -25.41
C THR A 25 16.33 20.35 -26.14
N ALA A 26 17.16 19.42 -25.68
CA ALA A 26 17.05 18.04 -26.08
C ALA A 26 15.61 17.63 -25.78
N GLN A 27 14.76 17.63 -26.80
CA GLN A 27 13.47 17.00 -26.73
C GLN A 27 13.76 15.54 -26.37
N PRO A 28 13.22 15.00 -25.27
CA PRO A 28 13.33 13.57 -25.04
C PRO A 28 12.78 12.89 -26.30
N LEU A 29 13.63 12.08 -26.94
CA LEU A 29 13.28 11.31 -28.12
C LEU A 29 11.91 10.66 -27.88
N PRO A 30 10.99 10.67 -28.85
CA PRO A 30 9.74 9.93 -28.73
C PRO A 30 10.10 8.48 -28.39
N ARG A 31 9.70 8.03 -27.19
CA ARG A 31 9.85 6.63 -26.80
C ARG A 31 9.10 5.81 -27.82
N ASP A 32 9.85 4.98 -28.53
CA ASP A 32 9.34 4.04 -29.51
C ASP A 32 8.23 3.19 -28.85
N THR A 33 6.97 3.46 -29.20
CA THR A 33 5.78 2.79 -28.65
C THR A 33 5.62 1.36 -29.15
N THR A 34 6.59 0.88 -29.92
CA THR A 34 6.57 -0.39 -30.63
C THR A 34 7.23 -1.45 -29.73
N GLN A 35 6.42 -2.10 -28.88
CA GLN A 35 6.75 -3.20 -27.95
C GLN A 35 7.40 -2.79 -26.61
N LEU A 36 6.60 -2.22 -25.71
CA LEU A 36 6.98 -2.05 -24.31
C LEU A 36 6.98 -3.42 -23.60
N VAL A 37 8.17 -3.96 -23.36
CA VAL A 37 8.36 -5.11 -22.46
C VAL A 37 7.90 -4.71 -21.07
N PHE A 38 6.95 -5.45 -20.50
CA PHE A 38 6.51 -5.25 -19.13
C PHE A 38 7.42 -6.05 -18.20
N THR A 39 8.21 -5.36 -17.38
CA THR A 39 9.22 -5.99 -16.53
C THR A 39 8.66 -6.30 -15.13
N LEU A 40 9.36 -7.17 -14.40
CA LEU A 40 9.04 -7.45 -13.00
C LEU A 40 9.11 -6.18 -12.13
N THR A 41 10.05 -5.28 -12.43
CA THR A 41 10.20 -4.00 -11.74
C THR A 41 9.00 -3.09 -11.96
N ASP A 42 8.44 -3.08 -13.18
CA ASP A 42 7.21 -2.33 -13.47
C ASP A 42 6.04 -2.87 -12.65
N LEU A 43 5.90 -4.21 -12.57
CA LEU A 43 4.89 -4.85 -11.74
C LEU A 43 5.06 -4.48 -10.27
N PHE A 44 6.26 -4.57 -9.70
CA PHE A 44 6.52 -4.20 -8.31
C PHE A 44 6.22 -2.73 -8.03
N THR A 45 6.50 -1.85 -8.98
CA THR A 45 6.17 -0.42 -8.86
C THR A 45 4.65 -0.24 -8.77
N HIS A 46 3.89 -0.90 -9.64
CA HIS A 46 2.42 -0.86 -9.57
C HIS A 46 1.88 -1.47 -8.27
N VAL A 47 2.42 -2.62 -7.84
CA VAL A 47 1.98 -3.33 -6.64
C VAL A 47 2.24 -2.50 -5.38
N THR A 48 3.46 -1.98 -5.21
CA THR A 48 3.83 -1.24 -4.01
C THR A 48 3.08 0.09 -3.87
N LEU A 49 2.78 0.76 -4.99
CA LEU A 49 2.11 2.06 -4.97
C LEU A 49 0.59 1.96 -4.85
N ARG A 50 -0.04 0.99 -5.53
CA ARG A 50 -1.49 1.03 -5.77
C ARG A 50 -2.25 -0.19 -5.25
N HIS A 51 -1.59 -1.30 -4.95
CA HIS A 51 -2.30 -2.51 -4.55
C HIS A 51 -3.02 -2.33 -3.20
N PRO A 52 -4.29 -2.76 -3.05
CA PRO A 52 -5.07 -2.59 -1.83
C PRO A 52 -4.39 -3.17 -0.58
N VAL A 53 -3.77 -4.34 -0.70
CA VAL A 53 -3.02 -4.97 0.41
C VAL A 53 -1.79 -4.16 0.80
N ALA A 54 -1.08 -3.54 -0.16
CA ALA A 54 0.07 -2.68 0.15
C ALA A 54 -0.38 -1.41 0.89
N ARG A 55 -1.51 -0.82 0.46
CA ARG A 55 -2.13 0.33 1.14
C ARG A 55 -2.58 -0.04 2.55
N GLN A 56 -3.26 -1.16 2.72
CA GLN A 56 -3.69 -1.66 4.03
C GLN A 56 -2.51 -1.88 4.97
N ALA A 57 -1.43 -2.51 4.50
CA ALA A 57 -0.20 -2.69 5.25
C ALA A 57 0.47 -1.35 5.61
N GLY A 58 0.36 -0.35 4.74
CA GLY A 58 0.82 1.02 4.97
C GLY A 58 0.10 1.74 6.13
N LEU A 59 -1.13 1.34 6.48
CA LEU A 59 -1.88 1.93 7.59
C LEU A 59 -1.46 1.38 8.98
N LEU A 60 -0.74 0.25 9.04
CA LEU A 60 -0.35 -0.37 10.31
C LEU A 60 0.56 0.53 11.16
N PRO A 61 1.64 1.14 10.60
CA PRO A 61 2.47 2.06 11.37
C PRO A 61 1.73 3.32 11.81
N GLU A 62 0.84 3.85 10.96
CA GLU A 62 0.02 5.02 11.30
C GLU A 62 -0.91 4.72 12.47
N ARG A 63 -1.59 3.57 12.43
CA ARG A 63 -2.43 3.10 13.54
C ARG A 63 -1.60 2.97 14.82
N ALA A 64 -0.43 2.35 14.75
CA ALA A 64 0.43 2.20 15.92
C ALA A 64 0.91 3.55 16.48
N GLN A 65 1.16 4.55 15.64
CA GLN A 65 1.46 5.91 16.11
C GLN A 65 0.29 6.55 16.86
N GLN A 66 -0.95 6.30 16.43
CA GLN A 66 -2.12 6.77 17.17
C GLN A 66 -2.28 6.05 18.51
N GLU A 67 -1.96 4.76 18.60
CA GLU A 67 -1.94 4.02 19.88
C GLU A 67 -0.89 4.60 20.84
N ILE A 68 0.30 4.97 20.35
CA ILE A 68 1.30 5.68 21.17
C ILE A 68 0.75 7.02 21.66
N ARG A 69 0.08 7.77 20.77
CA ARG A 69 -0.52 9.06 21.12
C ARG A 69 -1.61 8.89 22.19
N TYR A 70 -2.47 7.88 22.03
CA TYR A 70 -3.50 7.53 22.99
C TYR A 70 -2.90 7.16 24.35
N ALA A 71 -1.86 6.31 24.36
CA ALA A 71 -1.17 5.95 25.59
C ALA A 71 -0.49 7.16 26.26
N ARG A 72 0.03 8.12 25.48
CA ARG A 72 0.56 9.38 26.02
C ARG A 72 -0.54 10.26 26.62
N GLY A 73 -1.75 10.22 26.08
CA GLY A 73 -2.91 10.95 26.60
C GLY A 73 -3.33 10.54 28.02
N LEU A 74 -2.87 9.39 28.51
CA LEU A 74 -3.02 9.00 29.92
C LEU A 74 -2.30 9.97 30.90
N LEU A 75 -1.40 10.80 30.39
CA LEU A 75 -0.67 11.82 31.13
C LEU A 75 -1.18 13.23 30.85
N ASP A 76 -2.27 13.37 30.11
CA ASP A 76 -2.87 14.67 29.88
C ASP A 76 -3.70 15.10 31.10
N PRO A 77 -3.70 16.40 31.46
CA PRO A 77 -4.61 16.93 32.45
C PRO A 77 -6.06 16.61 32.09
N SER A 78 -6.82 16.14 33.07
CA SER A 78 -8.25 15.89 32.91
C SER A 78 -9.04 16.82 33.80
N VAL A 79 -10.08 17.43 33.22
CA VAL A 79 -11.11 18.17 33.96
C VAL A 79 -12.34 17.30 34.00
N SER A 80 -12.91 17.12 35.19
CA SER A 80 -14.14 16.37 35.39
C SER A 80 -15.13 17.23 36.17
N SER A 81 -16.41 17.14 35.79
CA SER A 81 -17.53 17.72 36.52
C SER A 81 -18.56 16.61 36.73
N LYS A 82 -18.85 16.29 37.98
CA LYS A 82 -19.78 15.24 38.38
C LYS A 82 -20.91 15.88 39.16
N TYR A 83 -22.11 15.73 38.66
CA TYR A 83 -23.32 16.17 39.33
C TYR A 83 -24.18 14.95 39.65
N TYR A 84 -24.58 14.83 40.90
CA TYR A 84 -25.46 13.76 41.35
C TYR A 84 -26.47 14.31 42.34
N GLY A 85 -27.74 14.16 41.99
CA GLY A 85 -28.85 14.60 42.82
C GLY A 85 -29.84 13.45 43.01
N LYS A 86 -30.40 13.35 44.21
CA LYS A 86 -31.46 12.38 44.51
C LYS A 86 -32.70 13.10 44.99
N THR A 87 -33.81 12.81 44.33
CA THR A 87 -35.14 13.29 44.70
C THR A 87 -36.04 12.08 44.90
N LEU A 88 -36.88 12.11 45.95
CA LEU A 88 -37.82 11.02 46.24
C LEU A 88 -39.09 11.62 46.86
N GLY A 89 -40.26 11.23 46.35
CA GLY A 89 -41.54 11.72 46.86
C GLY A 89 -41.72 13.25 46.81
N GLY A 90 -41.14 13.92 45.79
CA GLY A 90 -41.21 15.38 45.62
C GLY A 90 -40.30 16.18 46.56
N LYS A 91 -39.43 15.52 47.33
CA LYS A 91 -38.43 16.18 48.19
C LYS A 91 -37.03 15.98 47.63
N ASP A 92 -36.22 17.03 47.66
CA ASP A 92 -34.80 16.96 47.34
C ASP A 92 -34.03 16.38 48.53
N TYR A 93 -33.42 15.21 48.36
CA TYR A 93 -32.72 14.53 49.45
C TYR A 93 -31.30 15.06 49.61
N PHE A 94 -30.57 15.10 48.50
CA PHE A 94 -29.22 15.64 48.43
C PHE A 94 -28.83 16.01 47.00
N ASN A 95 -27.82 16.87 46.90
CA ASN A 95 -27.16 17.27 45.68
C ASN A 95 -25.65 17.34 45.93
N THR A 96 -24.88 16.63 45.11
CA THR A 96 -23.41 16.61 45.14
C THR A 96 -22.88 17.07 43.80
N TRP A 97 -22.03 18.09 43.81
CA TRP A 97 -21.38 18.63 42.63
C TRP A 97 -19.87 18.70 42.87
N ASP A 98 -19.11 17.87 42.15
CA ASP A 98 -17.65 17.79 42.23
C ASP A 98 -17.04 18.22 40.91
N ASN A 99 -16.22 19.26 40.95
CA ASN A 99 -15.42 19.71 39.82
C ASN A 99 -13.95 19.51 40.18
N ALA A 100 -13.25 18.68 39.41
CA ALA A 100 -11.87 18.34 39.68
C ALA A 100 -11.02 18.48 38.44
N LEU A 101 -9.93 19.24 38.56
CA LEU A 101 -8.77 19.23 37.67
C LEU A 101 -7.75 18.24 38.24
N LYS A 102 -7.45 17.19 37.46
CA LYS A 102 -6.44 16.20 37.78
C LYS A 102 -5.30 16.30 36.79
N VAL A 103 -4.11 16.63 37.29
CA VAL A 103 -2.86 16.71 36.51
C VAL A 103 -1.97 15.52 36.89
N PRO A 104 -1.92 14.46 36.07
CA PRO A 104 -1.00 13.36 36.28
C PRO A 104 0.45 13.79 36.01
N VAL A 105 1.39 13.37 36.84
CA VAL A 105 2.83 13.66 36.68
C VAL A 105 3.57 12.36 36.31
N TRP A 106 4.57 12.47 35.42
CA TRP A 106 5.35 11.33 34.92
C TRP A 106 5.98 10.45 36.02
N PHE A 107 6.32 11.06 37.15
CA PHE A 107 6.95 10.39 38.29
C PHE A 107 5.98 9.52 39.12
N GLY A 108 4.70 9.43 38.73
CA GLY A 108 3.72 8.50 39.31
C GLY A 108 2.82 9.09 40.39
N PHE A 109 2.91 10.39 40.66
CA PHE A 109 1.97 11.09 41.52
C PHE A 109 1.01 11.96 40.71
N ASP A 110 -0.17 12.23 41.26
CA ASP A 110 -1.19 13.08 40.64
C ASP A 110 -1.40 14.33 41.48
N VAL A 111 -1.45 15.50 40.85
CA VAL A 111 -1.88 16.75 41.47
C VAL A 111 -3.38 16.91 41.21
N LYS A 112 -4.16 17.19 42.26
CA LYS A 112 -5.60 17.39 42.19
C LYS A 112 -5.95 18.76 42.74
N ALA A 113 -6.69 19.54 41.97
CA ALA A 113 -7.30 20.78 42.41
C ALA A 113 -8.79 20.71 42.09
N GLY A 114 -9.66 21.12 43.00
CA GLY A 114 -11.08 21.00 42.76
C GLY A 114 -11.95 21.86 43.65
N PHE A 115 -13.23 21.85 43.33
CA PHE A 115 -14.30 22.49 44.06
C PHE A 115 -15.46 21.50 44.20
N GLU A 116 -15.83 21.20 45.44
CA GLU A 116 -16.89 20.26 45.79
C GLU A 116 -18.00 20.97 46.57
N ARG A 117 -19.25 20.66 46.22
CA ARG A 117 -20.44 21.17 46.92
C ARG A 117 -21.44 20.04 47.12
N ASN A 118 -21.51 19.54 48.34
CA ASN A 118 -22.37 18.45 48.78
C ASN A 118 -23.35 18.96 49.83
N VAL A 119 -24.56 19.27 49.38
CA VAL A 119 -25.61 19.91 50.18
C VAL A 119 -26.90 19.09 50.16
N GLY A 120 -27.71 19.22 51.22
CA GLY A 120 -29.01 18.56 51.31
C GLY A 120 -29.32 18.05 52.72
N THR A 121 -30.59 17.78 52.97
CA THR A 121 -31.06 17.33 54.28
C THR A 121 -30.48 15.96 54.64
N TYR A 122 -30.32 15.07 53.65
CA TYR A 122 -29.89 13.68 53.86
C TYR A 122 -28.50 13.35 53.29
N VAL A 123 -27.62 14.35 53.15
CA VAL A 123 -26.21 14.08 52.79
C VAL A 123 -25.45 13.54 54.01
N SER A 124 -24.65 12.48 53.80
CA SER A 124 -23.81 11.87 54.85
C SER A 124 -22.83 12.90 55.42
N GLU A 125 -22.65 12.90 56.74
CA GLU A 125 -21.76 13.83 57.43
C GLU A 125 -20.30 13.71 56.99
N GLN A 126 -19.89 12.53 56.51
CA GLN A 126 -18.53 12.26 56.03
C GLN A 126 -18.16 13.04 54.77
N ILE A 127 -19.14 13.41 53.94
CA ILE A 127 -18.94 14.12 52.66
C ILE A 127 -19.63 15.48 52.62
N ARG A 128 -20.30 15.89 53.71
CA ARG A 128 -21.02 17.16 53.79
C ARG A 128 -20.04 18.33 53.74
N THR A 129 -20.24 19.26 52.81
CA THR A 129 -19.42 20.47 52.67
C THR A 129 -20.15 21.70 53.19
N PRO A 130 -19.46 22.84 53.41
CA PRO A 130 -20.13 24.13 53.64
C PRO A 130 -21.06 24.51 52.49
N GLU A 131 -22.08 25.33 52.76
CA GLU A 131 -23.04 25.76 51.72
C GLU A 131 -22.38 26.57 50.59
N SER A 132 -21.28 27.27 50.91
CA SER A 132 -20.41 27.98 49.98
C SER A 132 -19.53 27.04 49.12
N GLY A 133 -19.53 25.73 49.41
CA GLY A 133 -18.64 24.73 48.81
C GLY A 133 -17.26 24.65 49.47
N LEU A 134 -16.47 23.69 49.01
CA LEU A 134 -15.13 23.38 49.49
C LEU A 134 -14.14 23.32 48.31
N SER A 135 -13.19 24.24 48.31
CA SER A 135 -12.04 24.18 47.40
C SER A 135 -10.91 23.35 48.02
N TYR A 136 -10.31 22.46 47.24
CA TYR A 136 -9.21 21.63 47.71
C TYR A 136 -8.05 21.60 46.72
N LEU A 137 -6.84 21.44 47.26
CA LEU A 137 -5.61 21.17 46.53
C LEU A 137 -4.89 20.02 47.24
N GLY A 138 -4.54 18.97 46.50
CA GLY A 138 -3.92 17.78 47.07
C GLY A 138 -3.01 17.06 46.09
N ILE A 139 -2.14 16.21 46.65
CA ILE A 139 -1.23 15.34 45.91
C ILE A 139 -1.58 13.90 46.26
N SER A 140 -1.70 13.05 45.25
CA SER A 140 -1.99 11.62 45.39
C SER A 140 -0.73 10.83 45.02
N VAL A 141 -0.13 10.13 45.98
CA VAL A 141 1.10 9.33 45.78
C VAL A 141 0.78 7.84 46.05
N PRO A 142 0.99 6.94 45.08
CA PRO A 142 0.89 5.50 45.32
C PRO A 142 2.10 4.99 46.11
N LEU A 143 1.87 4.34 47.26
CA LEU A 143 2.94 3.93 48.18
C LEU A 143 3.57 2.55 47.87
N ALA A 144 2.87 1.68 47.13
CA ALA A 144 3.31 0.31 46.83
C ALA A 144 3.24 -0.02 45.33
N GLN A 145 2.10 -0.56 44.86
CA GLN A 145 1.90 -0.87 43.45
C GLN A 145 1.77 0.44 42.65
N GLY A 146 2.67 0.64 41.68
CA GLY A 146 2.74 1.86 40.85
C GLY A 146 4.00 2.72 41.05
N LEU A 147 4.81 2.50 42.10
CA LEU A 147 6.02 3.30 42.33
C LEU A 147 7.16 2.96 41.34
N LEU A 148 7.49 1.67 41.18
CA LEU A 148 8.50 1.19 40.24
C LEU A 148 7.98 1.17 38.79
N ILE A 149 6.83 0.55 38.56
CA ILE A 149 6.16 0.45 37.26
C ILE A 149 4.71 0.94 37.43
N ASP A 150 4.44 2.15 36.95
CA ASP A 150 3.11 2.72 36.84
C ASP A 150 2.41 2.14 35.59
N GLU A 151 1.11 1.85 35.71
CA GLU A 151 0.24 1.42 34.61
C GLU A 151 0.36 2.33 33.39
N ARG A 152 0.49 3.65 33.59
CA ARG A 152 0.63 4.63 32.50
C ARG A 152 1.94 4.46 31.75
N ARG A 153 3.05 4.30 32.48
CA ARG A 153 4.37 4.09 31.87
C ARG A 153 4.45 2.73 31.19
N ALA A 154 3.84 1.70 31.79
CA ALA A 154 3.72 0.39 31.18
C ALA A 154 2.91 0.45 29.87
N ALA A 155 1.78 1.13 29.85
CA ALA A 155 0.96 1.32 28.65
C ALA A 155 1.72 2.02 27.52
N ILE A 156 2.49 3.08 27.83
CA ILE A 156 3.32 3.77 26.83
C ILE A 156 4.42 2.85 26.26
N ARG A 157 5.12 2.09 27.12
CA ARG A 157 6.14 1.13 26.67
C ARG A 157 5.52 0.01 25.82
N GLN A 158 4.34 -0.48 26.21
CA GLN A 158 3.61 -1.47 25.44
C GLN A 158 3.22 -0.93 24.06
N ALA A 159 2.68 0.29 23.98
CA ALA A 159 2.35 0.93 22.71
C ALA A 159 3.58 1.13 21.82
N GLN A 160 4.74 1.48 22.39
CA GLN A 160 6.00 1.57 21.66
C GLN A 160 6.46 0.21 21.10
N ALA A 161 6.33 -0.86 21.88
CA ALA A 161 6.66 -2.21 21.42
C ALA A 161 5.73 -2.66 20.28
N LEU A 162 4.43 -2.37 20.39
CA LEU A 162 3.44 -2.64 19.34
C LEU A 162 3.74 -1.88 18.04
N ALA A 163 4.33 -0.68 18.11
CA ALA A 163 4.76 0.03 16.91
C ALA A 163 5.91 -0.69 16.17
N GLY A 164 6.85 -1.28 16.91
CA GLY A 164 7.88 -2.14 16.32
C GLY A 164 7.29 -3.39 15.65
N LEU A 165 6.28 -4.00 16.28
CA LEU A 165 5.53 -5.12 15.72
C LEU A 165 4.79 -4.72 14.43
N ALA A 166 4.08 -3.60 14.43
CA ALA A 166 3.34 -3.11 13.27
C ALA A 166 4.23 -2.87 12.04
N GLU A 167 5.46 -2.38 12.24
CA GLU A 167 6.43 -2.21 11.13
C GLU A 167 6.97 -3.56 10.63
N ALA A 168 7.14 -4.55 11.51
CA ALA A 168 7.49 -5.91 11.11
C ALA A 168 6.34 -6.58 10.32
N GLU A 169 5.09 -6.41 10.75
CA GLU A 169 3.90 -6.91 10.07
C GLU A 169 3.72 -6.27 8.70
N ARG A 170 3.90 -4.94 8.59
CA ARG A 170 3.91 -4.23 7.30
C ARG A 170 4.92 -4.83 6.34
N ARG A 171 6.17 -5.01 6.79
CA ARG A 171 7.23 -5.61 5.96
C ARG A 171 6.88 -7.04 5.55
N GLY A 172 6.34 -7.84 6.48
CA GLY A 172 5.89 -9.20 6.19
C GLY A 172 4.77 -9.25 5.14
N ALA A 173 3.78 -8.39 5.26
CA ALA A 173 2.67 -8.28 4.32
C ALA A 173 3.15 -7.85 2.92
N LEU A 174 4.03 -6.85 2.82
CA LEU A 174 4.62 -6.41 1.56
C LEU A 174 5.49 -7.50 0.92
N ASN A 175 6.34 -8.17 1.69
CA ASN A 175 7.18 -9.26 1.18
C ASN A 175 6.35 -10.42 0.65
N LYS A 176 5.30 -10.81 1.38
CA LYS A 176 4.38 -11.88 0.93
C LYS A 176 3.68 -11.48 -0.38
N LEU A 177 3.19 -10.25 -0.47
CA LEU A 177 2.55 -9.72 -1.67
C LEU A 177 3.50 -9.69 -2.86
N LEU A 178 4.70 -9.16 -2.69
CA LEU A 178 5.71 -9.08 -3.76
C LEU A 178 6.19 -10.47 -4.21
N LEU A 179 6.33 -11.41 -3.27
CA LEU A 179 6.69 -12.79 -3.60
C LEU A 179 5.60 -13.47 -4.44
N SER A 180 4.33 -13.31 -4.06
CA SER A 180 3.20 -13.82 -4.86
C SER A 180 3.16 -13.19 -6.25
N ALA A 181 3.26 -11.86 -6.33
CA ALA A 181 3.29 -11.14 -7.60
C ALA A 181 4.46 -11.58 -8.50
N ALA A 182 5.64 -11.83 -7.92
CA ALA A 182 6.80 -12.32 -8.66
C ALA A 182 6.58 -13.73 -9.24
N LYS A 183 5.98 -14.64 -8.45
CA LYS A 183 5.65 -16.00 -8.92
C LYS A 183 4.69 -15.95 -10.10
N ASP A 184 3.60 -15.19 -9.96
CA ASP A 184 2.58 -15.07 -10.99
C ASP A 184 3.14 -14.39 -12.26
N TYR A 185 4.02 -13.40 -12.09
CA TYR A 185 4.74 -12.78 -13.20
C TYR A 185 5.61 -13.77 -13.99
N TRP A 186 6.37 -14.63 -13.29
CA TRP A 186 7.23 -15.60 -13.96
C TRP A 186 6.42 -16.73 -14.62
N GLU A 187 5.29 -17.14 -14.02
CA GLU A 187 4.34 -18.05 -14.66
C GLU A 187 3.72 -17.43 -15.92
N TRP A 188 3.43 -16.12 -15.90
CA TRP A 188 2.98 -15.38 -17.07
C TRP A 188 4.03 -15.33 -18.18
N SER A 189 5.29 -15.08 -17.83
CA SER A 189 6.41 -15.12 -18.77
C SER A 189 6.59 -16.52 -19.39
N LEU A 190 6.55 -17.57 -18.56
CA LEU A 190 6.68 -18.95 -19.00
C LEU A 190 5.53 -19.39 -19.91
N SER A 191 4.29 -19.07 -19.55
CA SER A 191 3.11 -19.41 -20.36
C SER A 191 3.12 -18.70 -21.73
N HIS A 192 3.62 -17.45 -21.79
CA HIS A 192 3.84 -16.76 -23.06
C HIS A 192 4.89 -17.48 -23.91
N GLN A 193 6.03 -17.87 -23.33
CA GLN A 193 7.07 -18.60 -24.06
C GLN A 193 6.56 -19.96 -24.57
N ARG A 194 5.77 -20.66 -23.75
CA ARG A 194 5.12 -21.93 -24.14
C ARG A 194 4.14 -21.75 -25.29
N LEU A 195 3.36 -20.67 -25.28
CA LEU A 195 2.44 -20.33 -26.37
C LEU A 195 3.20 -20.13 -27.70
N GLU A 196 4.30 -19.37 -27.68
CA GLU A 196 5.11 -19.12 -28.87
C GLU A 196 5.78 -20.42 -29.40
N LEU A 197 6.29 -21.28 -28.51
CA LEU A 197 6.85 -22.58 -28.91
C LEU A 197 5.80 -23.51 -29.51
N LEU A 198 4.60 -23.58 -28.93
CA LEU A 198 3.53 -24.42 -29.46
C LEU A 198 2.96 -23.88 -30.78
N ARG A 199 3.02 -22.56 -30.98
CA ARG A 199 2.70 -21.95 -32.27
C ARG A 199 3.67 -22.42 -33.34
N LEU A 200 4.97 -22.33 -33.08
CA LEU A 200 6.01 -22.82 -34.00
C LEU A 200 5.86 -24.33 -34.28
N ASN A 201 5.55 -25.12 -33.26
CA ASN A 201 5.32 -26.57 -33.42
C ASN A 201 4.10 -26.86 -34.33
N ALA A 202 3.00 -26.11 -34.20
CA ALA A 202 1.83 -26.27 -35.05
C ALA A 202 2.13 -25.85 -36.50
N GLU A 203 2.86 -24.75 -36.70
CA GLU A 203 3.31 -24.29 -38.02
C GLU A 203 4.22 -25.35 -38.70
N LEU A 204 5.15 -25.96 -37.95
CA LEU A 204 6.01 -27.03 -38.47
C LEU A 204 5.22 -28.31 -38.81
N ALA A 205 4.25 -28.69 -37.97
CA ALA A 205 3.38 -29.83 -38.24
C ALA A 205 2.54 -29.61 -39.51
N GLU A 206 2.12 -28.37 -39.78
CA GLU A 206 1.38 -28.02 -41.00
C GLU A 206 2.26 -28.15 -42.24
N VAL A 207 3.52 -27.72 -42.17
CA VAL A 207 4.51 -27.93 -43.24
C VAL A 207 4.71 -29.43 -43.50
N ARG A 208 4.88 -30.23 -42.44
CA ARG A 208 5.03 -31.69 -42.56
C ARG A 208 3.79 -32.34 -43.21
N PHE A 209 2.59 -31.99 -42.75
CA PHE A 209 1.34 -32.52 -43.31
C PHE A 209 1.24 -32.19 -44.81
N ARG A 210 1.53 -30.95 -45.21
CA ARG A 210 1.55 -30.54 -46.63
C ARG A 210 2.53 -31.37 -47.46
N ALA A 211 3.74 -31.60 -46.94
CA ALA A 211 4.76 -32.38 -47.62
C ALA A 211 4.43 -33.88 -47.72
N VAL A 212 3.81 -34.48 -46.70
CA VAL A 212 3.35 -35.88 -46.73
C VAL A 212 2.18 -36.03 -47.70
N ARG A 213 1.20 -35.13 -47.64
CA ARG A 213 0.04 -35.14 -48.54
C ARG A 213 0.45 -35.07 -50.01
N GLU A 214 1.47 -34.28 -50.33
CA GLU A 214 1.96 -34.17 -51.70
C GLU A 214 2.68 -35.45 -52.17
N ARG A 215 3.52 -36.05 -51.33
CA ARG A 215 4.18 -37.33 -51.64
C ARG A 215 3.18 -38.48 -51.82
N VAL A 216 2.10 -38.52 -51.04
CA VAL A 216 1.00 -39.48 -51.25
C VAL A 216 0.33 -39.28 -52.61
N ARG A 217 0.10 -38.03 -53.04
CA ARG A 217 -0.49 -37.74 -54.36
C ARG A 217 0.41 -38.18 -55.52
N GLN A 218 1.72 -38.12 -55.32
CA GLN A 218 2.72 -38.55 -56.29
C GLN A 218 2.93 -40.08 -56.29
N GLY A 219 2.36 -40.80 -55.31
CA GLY A 219 2.47 -42.25 -55.18
C GLY A 219 3.70 -42.73 -54.38
N ASP A 220 4.48 -41.81 -53.81
CA ASP A 220 5.70 -42.12 -53.06
C ASP A 220 5.43 -42.67 -51.64
N LEU A 221 4.27 -42.33 -51.06
CA LEU A 221 3.85 -42.72 -49.71
C LEU A 221 2.44 -43.31 -49.71
N ALA A 222 2.12 -44.12 -48.69
CA ALA A 222 0.80 -44.72 -48.56
C ALA A 222 -0.24 -43.68 -48.09
N ALA A 223 -1.49 -43.84 -48.52
CA ALA A 223 -2.56 -42.91 -48.14
C ALA A 223 -2.74 -42.77 -46.61
N ILE A 224 -2.48 -43.85 -45.87
CA ILE A 224 -2.54 -43.86 -44.40
C ILE A 224 -1.57 -42.86 -43.75
N ASP A 225 -0.38 -42.64 -44.34
CA ASP A 225 0.63 -41.71 -43.81
C ASP A 225 0.10 -40.26 -43.80
N SER A 226 -0.76 -39.91 -44.77
CA SER A 226 -1.40 -38.59 -44.81
C SER A 226 -2.43 -38.39 -43.70
N VAL A 227 -3.13 -39.47 -43.29
CA VAL A 227 -4.10 -39.45 -42.19
C VAL A 227 -3.38 -39.35 -40.85
N GLU A 228 -2.27 -40.06 -40.68
CA GLU A 228 -1.41 -39.94 -39.50
C GLU A 228 -0.83 -38.53 -39.37
N ALA A 229 -0.30 -37.97 -40.46
CA ALA A 229 0.22 -36.61 -40.47
C ALA A 229 -0.87 -35.55 -40.19
N LEU A 230 -2.11 -35.76 -40.68
CA LEU A 230 -3.24 -34.90 -40.36
C LEU A 230 -3.62 -34.97 -38.88
N THR A 231 -3.67 -36.18 -38.32
CA THR A 231 -3.98 -36.40 -36.90
C THR A 231 -2.94 -35.71 -36.01
N GLU A 232 -1.65 -35.80 -36.37
CA GLU A 232 -0.58 -35.11 -35.65
C GLU A 232 -0.73 -33.58 -35.73
N LEU A 233 -1.05 -33.02 -36.90
CA LEU A 233 -1.34 -31.58 -37.03
C LEU A 233 -2.50 -31.16 -36.13
N GLN A 234 -3.60 -31.92 -36.13
CA GLN A 234 -4.77 -31.64 -35.27
C GLN A 234 -4.40 -31.69 -33.78
N ASN A 235 -3.58 -32.65 -33.36
CA ASN A 235 -3.07 -32.73 -32.00
C ASN A 235 -2.24 -31.49 -31.62
N ARG A 236 -1.35 -31.00 -32.50
CA ARG A 236 -0.57 -29.79 -32.26
C ARG A 236 -1.44 -28.53 -32.21
N GLN A 237 -2.45 -28.44 -33.06
CA GLN A 237 -3.42 -27.35 -33.03
C GLN A 237 -4.22 -27.33 -31.73
N ALA A 238 -4.67 -28.50 -31.24
CA ALA A 238 -5.35 -28.60 -29.95
C ALA A 238 -4.46 -28.13 -28.79
N GLN A 239 -3.18 -28.54 -28.77
CA GLN A 239 -2.19 -28.07 -27.79
C GLN A 239 -1.98 -26.55 -27.84
N LEU A 240 -1.94 -25.95 -29.04
CA LEU A 240 -1.83 -24.50 -29.20
C LEU A 240 -3.04 -23.76 -28.63
N VAL A 241 -4.26 -24.25 -28.87
CA VAL A 241 -5.47 -23.65 -28.30
C VAL A 241 -5.46 -23.74 -26.77
N GLN A 242 -5.07 -24.89 -26.20
CA GLN A 242 -4.94 -25.05 -24.76
C GLN A 242 -3.93 -24.07 -24.16
N ALA A 243 -2.77 -23.89 -24.81
CA ALA A 243 -1.75 -22.94 -24.37
C ALA A 243 -2.23 -21.48 -24.43
N ARG A 244 -3.05 -21.13 -25.43
CA ARG A 244 -3.64 -19.80 -25.55
C ARG A 244 -4.58 -19.51 -24.38
N VAL A 245 -5.46 -20.46 -24.04
CA VAL A 245 -6.37 -20.31 -22.89
C VAL A 245 -5.58 -20.23 -21.58
N GLN A 246 -4.57 -21.07 -21.40
CA GLN A 246 -3.70 -21.01 -20.22
C GLN A 246 -3.04 -19.63 -20.07
N TRP A 247 -2.46 -19.11 -21.15
CA TRP A 247 -1.80 -17.81 -21.14
C TRP A 247 -2.80 -16.65 -20.89
N GLN A 248 -4.04 -16.74 -21.39
CA GLN A 248 -5.10 -15.78 -21.06
C GLN A 248 -5.45 -15.81 -19.56
N ASN A 249 -5.65 -16.99 -18.98
CA ASN A 249 -5.96 -17.14 -17.56
C ASN A 249 -4.85 -16.56 -16.67
N VAL A 250 -3.59 -16.86 -16.98
CA VAL A 250 -2.45 -16.32 -16.22
C VAL A 250 -2.30 -14.80 -16.41
N THR A 251 -2.62 -14.28 -17.60
CA THR A 251 -2.65 -12.82 -17.84
C THR A 251 -3.68 -12.12 -16.95
N LEU A 252 -4.87 -12.73 -16.75
CA LEU A 252 -5.88 -12.22 -15.83
C LEU A 252 -5.39 -12.27 -14.37
N LEU A 253 -4.71 -13.35 -13.97
CA LEU A 253 -4.11 -13.44 -12.63
C LEU A 253 -3.10 -12.30 -12.37
N VAL A 254 -2.21 -12.02 -13.32
CA VAL A 254 -1.25 -10.90 -13.18
C VAL A 254 -1.96 -9.55 -13.19
N SER A 255 -3.06 -9.41 -13.94
CA SER A 255 -3.85 -8.18 -13.98
C SER A 255 -4.46 -7.82 -12.61
N ASN A 256 -4.72 -8.81 -11.75
CA ASN A 256 -5.22 -8.55 -10.39
C ASN A 256 -4.26 -7.72 -9.51
N TYR A 257 -2.99 -7.64 -9.90
CA TYR A 257 -2.00 -6.82 -9.21
C TYR A 257 -1.99 -5.36 -9.67
N LEU A 258 -2.66 -5.04 -10.78
CA LEU A 258 -2.68 -3.72 -11.37
C LEU A 258 -3.94 -2.97 -10.93
N TRP A 259 -3.72 -1.86 -10.25
CA TRP A 259 -4.77 -0.96 -9.77
C TRP A 259 -4.47 0.46 -10.24
N ASP A 260 -5.51 1.26 -10.46
CA ASP A 260 -5.38 2.69 -10.73
C ASP A 260 -5.46 3.54 -9.46
N GLU A 261 -5.36 4.87 -9.62
CA GLU A 261 -5.44 5.82 -8.50
C GLU A 261 -6.84 5.87 -7.86
N GLN A 262 -7.87 5.41 -8.59
CA GLN A 262 -9.26 5.34 -8.16
C GLN A 262 -9.62 3.98 -7.50
N ASN A 263 -8.62 3.13 -7.24
CA ASN A 263 -8.78 1.76 -6.74
C ASN A 263 -9.67 0.89 -7.63
N GLN A 264 -9.61 1.07 -8.94
CA GLN A 264 -10.20 0.14 -9.88
C GLN A 264 -9.14 -0.85 -10.37
N PRO A 265 -9.50 -2.14 -10.47
CA PRO A 265 -8.63 -3.13 -11.09
C PRO A 265 -8.42 -2.78 -12.56
N ARG A 266 -7.19 -2.95 -13.05
CA ARG A 266 -6.82 -2.65 -14.42
C ARG A 266 -6.29 -3.89 -15.11
N GLU A 267 -6.81 -4.17 -16.30
CA GLU A 267 -6.31 -5.29 -17.09
C GLU A 267 -4.99 -4.94 -17.79
N LEU A 268 -4.12 -5.94 -17.92
CA LEU A 268 -3.00 -5.87 -18.85
C LEU A 268 -3.57 -5.79 -20.28
N PRO A 269 -3.15 -4.80 -21.09
CA PRO A 269 -3.62 -4.72 -22.46
C PRO A 269 -3.19 -5.96 -23.24
N PRO A 270 -4.06 -6.50 -24.12
CA PRO A 270 -3.73 -7.69 -24.90
C PRO A 270 -2.53 -7.43 -25.85
N PRO A 271 -1.76 -8.48 -26.20
CA PRO A 271 -0.70 -8.39 -27.20
C PRO A 271 -1.23 -7.83 -28.52
N PRO A 272 -0.43 -7.07 -29.27
CA PRO A 272 1.02 -6.90 -29.12
C PRO A 272 1.45 -5.80 -28.12
N ALA A 273 0.54 -5.17 -27.38
CA ALA A 273 0.81 -3.94 -26.64
C ALA A 273 1.83 -4.11 -25.48
N ARG A 274 1.85 -5.26 -24.80
CA ARG A 274 2.84 -5.60 -23.77
C ARG A 274 3.16 -7.10 -23.77
N LYS A 275 4.44 -7.44 -23.79
CA LYS A 275 4.93 -8.81 -23.63
C LYS A 275 5.75 -8.92 -22.34
N PRO A 276 5.75 -10.07 -21.66
CA PRO A 276 6.62 -10.28 -20.51
C PRO A 276 8.09 -10.18 -20.90
N TYR A 277 8.93 -9.75 -19.96
CA TYR A 277 10.36 -10.01 -20.09
C TYR A 277 10.61 -11.52 -20.10
N LEU A 278 11.35 -11.99 -21.10
CA LEU A 278 11.67 -13.40 -21.25
C LEU A 278 12.59 -13.84 -20.13
N LEU A 279 12.32 -15.03 -19.57
CA LEU A 279 13.27 -15.68 -18.67
C LEU A 279 14.62 -15.82 -19.38
N PRO A 280 15.70 -15.24 -18.82
CA PRO A 280 17.01 -15.43 -19.41
C PRO A 280 17.39 -16.91 -19.29
N PRO A 281 18.17 -17.44 -20.25
CA PRO A 281 18.50 -18.86 -20.26
C PRO A 281 19.23 -19.28 -18.96
N PRO A 282 19.09 -20.55 -18.55
CA PRO A 282 19.79 -21.07 -17.37
C PRO A 282 21.30 -20.81 -17.52
N GLY A 283 21.89 -20.07 -16.57
CA GLY A 283 23.31 -19.68 -16.59
C GLY A 283 23.60 -18.19 -16.84
N ALA A 284 22.62 -17.39 -17.27
CA ALA A 284 22.81 -15.95 -17.48
C ALA A 284 22.77 -15.10 -16.19
N HIS A 285 22.33 -15.68 -15.06
CA HIS A 285 22.41 -15.03 -13.75
C HIS A 285 23.81 -15.26 -13.15
N CYS A 286 24.79 -14.50 -13.61
CA CYS A 286 26.05 -14.39 -12.87
C CYS A 286 25.89 -13.27 -11.83
N PRO A 287 26.01 -13.53 -10.52
CA PRO A 287 26.04 -12.47 -9.53
C PRO A 287 27.22 -11.54 -9.84
N PRO A 288 27.12 -10.21 -9.57
CA PRO A 288 28.14 -9.24 -9.94
C PRO A 288 29.53 -9.53 -9.34
N THR A 289 29.61 -10.42 -8.35
CA THR A 289 30.86 -10.89 -7.72
C THR A 289 31.59 -12.00 -8.47
N GLN A 290 31.01 -12.61 -9.52
CA GLN A 290 31.61 -13.76 -10.21
C GLN A 290 31.94 -13.53 -11.70
N CYS A 291 31.62 -12.38 -12.29
CA CYS A 291 31.85 -12.07 -13.71
C CYS A 291 33.28 -11.58 -14.07
N LYS A 292 34.31 -11.92 -13.28
CA LYS A 292 35.72 -11.70 -13.64
C LYS A 292 36.46 -13.03 -13.64
N ARG A 293 36.24 -13.84 -14.69
CA ARG A 293 37.17 -14.85 -15.24
C ARG A 293 36.48 -15.62 -16.35
N SER A 294 36.72 -15.18 -17.58
CA SER A 294 36.76 -16.00 -18.79
C SER A 294 37.46 -15.18 -19.86
#